data_AF-A0A9N8PCX4-F1
#
_entry.id   AF-A0A9N8PCX4-F1
#
_cell.length_a   1.000
_cell.length_b   1.000
_cell.length_c   1.000
_cell.angle_alpha   90.00
_cell.angle_beta   90.00
_cell.angle_gamma   90.00
#
_symmetry.space_group_name_H-M   'P 1'
#
loop_
_entity.id
_entity.type
_entity.pdbx_description
1 polymer ?
#
loop_
_entity_poly.entity_id
_entity_poly.type
_entity_poly.pdbx_seq_one_letter_code
_entity_poly.pdbx_strand_id
1 'polypeptide(L)'
;MEHLIERKRSSVQGREESLSVLSHLLMAHYAQRHVRPKLSELVPALLKCAKGGQSDNETALALKALSLLIITEPSDSIYDAMIRPLKGIISSSESSSVMVAATHTLGIATFYGGVGLDETQEIMDFYLEIIESDGHSVEAADDGNVVAAALQEWGFLATQFEGMEDTSEEPMEAFVEQLESSDASVVIAAGENIALLFEKSWSELEEDEEPEHQDDEDDEEEADPTAKGMIKRYTVWRQEHQLKHTLSALAQAHGKRISRKDKKELHSSFADILNTVEHPTRGPRYSNAIDQYTNKAYGSRMVIHIGKNSMSIDKWWKLHRLQSLRRALQGGFIVHYEDNQVVFDSLPVMLD
;
A
#
# COMPACT_ATOMS: atom_id res chain seq x y z
N MET A 1 -19.91 4.86 -22.73
CA MET A 1 -19.86 3.39 -22.86
C MET A 1 -19.75 2.94 -24.32
N GLU A 2 -20.57 3.44 -25.25
CA GLU A 2 -20.51 3.04 -26.67
C GLU A 2 -19.12 3.18 -27.32
N HIS A 3 -18.38 4.27 -27.06
CA HIS A 3 -17.01 4.44 -27.57
C HIS A 3 -16.00 3.42 -27.03
N LEU A 4 -16.25 2.84 -25.85
CA LEU A 4 -15.38 1.82 -25.24
C LEU A 4 -15.64 0.43 -25.86
N ILE A 5 -16.91 0.14 -26.16
CA ILE A 5 -17.35 -1.13 -26.74
C ILE A 5 -17.06 -1.15 -28.26
N GLU A 6 -17.36 -0.07 -28.99
CA GLU A 6 -17.15 0.05 -30.45
C GLU A 6 -15.83 0.76 -30.82
N ARG A 7 -14.71 0.15 -30.44
CA ARG A 7 -13.37 0.74 -30.62
C ARG A 7 -13.04 1.18 -32.05
N LYS A 8 -13.42 0.39 -33.08
CA LYS A 8 -13.06 0.64 -34.49
C LYS A 8 -13.62 1.94 -35.08
N ARG A 9 -14.65 2.53 -34.47
CA ARG A 9 -15.30 3.76 -34.94
C ARG A 9 -15.07 4.96 -34.01
N SER A 10 -14.22 4.79 -33.00
CA SER A 10 -13.94 5.81 -31.98
C SER A 10 -12.57 6.47 -32.20
N SER A 11 -12.47 7.77 -31.96
CA SER A 11 -11.18 8.48 -31.88
C SER A 11 -10.48 8.18 -30.54
N VAL A 12 -9.16 8.37 -30.47
CA VAL A 12 -8.39 8.28 -29.21
C VAL A 12 -8.99 9.21 -28.15
N GLN A 13 -9.19 10.48 -28.52
CA GLN A 13 -9.78 11.49 -27.65
C GLN A 13 -11.16 11.08 -27.12
N GLY A 14 -12.05 10.55 -27.97
CA GLY A 14 -13.38 10.12 -27.53
C GLY A 14 -13.34 8.93 -26.56
N ARG A 15 -12.33 8.06 -26.68
CA ARG A 15 -12.09 6.98 -25.71
C ARG A 15 -11.54 7.51 -24.40
N GLU A 16 -10.54 8.39 -24.43
CA GLU A 16 -10.00 9.04 -23.24
C GLU A 16 -11.09 9.79 -22.46
N GLU A 17 -11.91 10.58 -23.14
CA GLU A 17 -13.06 11.27 -22.53
C GLU A 17 -14.04 10.27 -21.90
N SER A 18 -14.36 9.18 -22.59
CA SER A 18 -15.26 8.14 -22.06
C SER A 18 -14.68 7.42 -20.83
N LEU A 19 -13.37 7.11 -20.83
CA LEU A 19 -12.69 6.46 -19.72
C LEU A 19 -12.58 7.40 -18.51
N SER A 20 -12.31 8.68 -18.76
CA SER A 20 -12.25 9.72 -17.74
C SER A 20 -13.61 9.91 -17.06
N VAL A 21 -14.68 10.00 -17.84
CA VAL A 21 -16.06 10.08 -17.30
C VAL A 21 -16.41 8.82 -16.51
N LEU A 22 -16.12 7.63 -17.03
CA LEU A 22 -16.38 6.38 -16.32
C LEU A 22 -15.62 6.31 -14.98
N SER A 23 -14.32 6.61 -15.02
CA SER A 23 -13.48 6.63 -13.81
C SER A 23 -13.99 7.65 -12.81
N HIS A 24 -14.38 8.84 -13.26
CA HIS A 24 -14.93 9.86 -12.36
C HIS A 24 -16.23 9.42 -11.70
N LEU A 25 -17.15 8.79 -12.45
CA LEU A 25 -18.41 8.29 -11.90
C LEU A 25 -18.20 7.16 -10.89
N LEU A 26 -17.33 6.19 -11.20
CA LEU A 26 -16.99 5.10 -10.28
C LEU A 26 -16.26 5.60 -9.03
N MET A 27 -15.42 6.63 -9.19
CA MET A 27 -14.70 7.26 -8.07
C MET A 27 -15.65 8.07 -7.18
N ALA A 28 -16.52 8.90 -7.76
CA ALA A 28 -17.37 9.83 -7.00
C ALA A 28 -18.61 9.17 -6.38
N HIS A 29 -19.00 7.99 -6.83
CA HIS A 29 -20.21 7.30 -6.38
C HIS A 29 -19.99 5.80 -6.24
N TYR A 30 -20.57 5.21 -5.19
CA TYR A 30 -20.71 3.75 -5.11
C TYR A 30 -21.78 3.26 -6.10
N ALA A 31 -21.37 3.00 -7.34
CA ALA A 31 -22.27 2.74 -8.47
C ALA A 31 -22.52 1.24 -8.76
N GLN A 32 -22.33 0.34 -7.78
CA GLN A 32 -22.38 -1.11 -7.94
C GLN A 32 -23.59 -1.61 -8.73
N ARG A 33 -24.80 -1.15 -8.37
CA ARG A 33 -26.06 -1.55 -9.03
C ARG A 33 -26.10 -1.26 -10.54
N HIS A 34 -25.36 -0.26 -11.00
CA HIS A 34 -25.29 0.11 -12.42
C HIS A 34 -24.19 -0.63 -13.17
N VAL A 35 -23.10 -0.98 -12.48
CA VAL A 35 -21.91 -1.63 -13.06
C VAL A 35 -22.10 -3.14 -13.16
N ARG A 36 -22.63 -3.77 -12.11
CA ARG A 36 -22.83 -5.22 -12.01
C ARG A 36 -23.47 -5.85 -13.25
N PRO A 37 -24.60 -5.34 -13.81
CA PRO A 37 -25.22 -5.93 -15.00
C PRO A 37 -24.40 -5.76 -16.30
N LYS A 38 -23.33 -4.95 -16.29
CA LYS A 38 -22.53 -4.62 -17.47
C LYS A 38 -21.10 -5.16 -17.41
N LEU A 39 -20.73 -5.88 -16.35
CA LEU A 39 -19.36 -6.35 -16.14
C LEU A 39 -18.83 -7.18 -17.31
N SER A 40 -19.66 -8.06 -17.87
CA SER A 40 -19.30 -8.91 -19.02
C SER A 40 -18.93 -8.13 -20.28
N GLU A 41 -19.38 -6.88 -20.40
CA GLU A 41 -19.05 -5.98 -21.51
C GLU A 41 -17.93 -5.00 -21.13
N LEU A 42 -17.98 -4.45 -19.91
CA LEU A 42 -17.04 -3.44 -19.43
C LEU A 42 -15.64 -4.00 -19.24
N VAL A 43 -15.49 -5.14 -18.56
CA VAL A 43 -14.16 -5.71 -18.26
C VAL A 43 -13.37 -6.00 -19.56
N PRO A 44 -13.92 -6.72 -20.56
CA PRO A 44 -13.21 -6.94 -21.81
C PRO A 44 -12.92 -5.65 -22.59
N ALA A 45 -13.82 -4.67 -22.56
CA ALA A 45 -13.63 -3.39 -23.24
C ALA A 45 -12.48 -2.58 -22.61
N LEU A 46 -12.44 -2.50 -21.28
CA LEU A 46 -11.38 -1.80 -20.54
C LEU A 46 -10.03 -2.51 -20.72
N LEU A 47 -9.98 -3.84 -20.63
CA LEU A 47 -8.76 -4.61 -20.89
C LEU A 47 -8.24 -4.38 -22.32
N LYS A 48 -9.13 -4.26 -23.31
CA LYS A 48 -8.75 -3.95 -24.69
C LYS A 48 -8.20 -2.53 -24.87
N CYS A 49 -8.66 -1.58 -24.07
CA CYS A 49 -8.08 -0.23 -24.00
C CYS A 49 -6.72 -0.25 -23.27
N ALA A 50 -6.60 -0.97 -22.15
CA ALA A 50 -5.35 -1.07 -21.41
C ALA A 50 -4.23 -1.74 -22.24
N LYS A 51 -4.54 -2.85 -22.92
CA LYS A 51 -3.53 -3.61 -23.68
C LYS A 51 -3.10 -2.97 -25.00
N GLY A 52 -3.95 -2.11 -25.57
CA GLY A 52 -3.77 -1.66 -26.94
C GLY A 52 -4.06 -0.21 -27.16
N GLY A 53 -4.14 0.60 -26.10
CA GLY A 53 -4.39 2.03 -26.13
C GLY A 53 -3.43 2.73 -27.11
N GLN A 54 -3.90 3.81 -27.73
CA GLN A 54 -3.10 4.55 -28.71
C GLN A 54 -2.32 5.72 -28.10
N SER A 55 -2.45 5.90 -26.78
CA SER A 55 -1.73 6.88 -25.96
C SER A 55 -1.56 6.32 -24.55
N ASP A 56 -0.54 6.78 -23.85
CA ASP A 56 -0.31 6.44 -22.43
C ASP A 56 -1.49 6.86 -21.56
N ASN A 57 -2.13 8.00 -21.89
CA ASN A 57 -3.29 8.50 -21.18
C ASN A 57 -4.52 7.58 -21.35
N GLU A 58 -4.80 7.08 -22.57
CA GLU A 58 -5.86 6.10 -22.80
C GLU A 58 -5.63 4.83 -21.96
N THR A 59 -4.39 4.33 -21.97
CA THR A 59 -4.01 3.13 -21.23
C THR A 59 -4.13 3.34 -19.72
N ALA A 60 -3.57 4.41 -19.17
CA ALA A 60 -3.62 4.74 -17.75
C ALA A 60 -5.07 4.95 -17.26
N LEU A 61 -5.91 5.62 -18.04
CA LEU A 61 -7.33 5.79 -17.71
C LEU A 61 -8.10 4.46 -17.72
N ALA A 62 -7.76 3.53 -18.62
CA ALA A 62 -8.36 2.20 -18.64
C ALA A 62 -7.95 1.37 -17.42
N LEU A 63 -6.69 1.42 -17.02
CA LEU A 63 -6.16 0.78 -15.81
C LEU A 63 -6.82 1.34 -14.54
N LYS A 64 -6.95 2.68 -14.44
CA LYS A 64 -7.69 3.33 -13.36
C LYS A 64 -9.16 2.88 -13.33
N ALA A 65 -9.82 2.80 -14.47
CA ALA A 65 -11.21 2.34 -14.54
C ALA A 65 -11.36 0.87 -14.09
N LEU A 66 -10.41 -0.01 -14.42
CA LEU A 66 -10.37 -1.39 -13.95
C LEU A 66 -10.20 -1.47 -12.42
N SER A 67 -9.27 -0.69 -11.86
CA SER A 67 -9.06 -0.58 -10.41
C SER A 67 -10.34 -0.17 -9.67
N LEU A 68 -11.01 0.88 -10.16
CA LEU A 68 -12.26 1.36 -9.56
C LEU A 68 -13.41 0.35 -9.71
N LEU A 69 -13.44 -0.38 -10.81
CA LEU A 69 -14.46 -1.38 -11.09
C LEU A 69 -14.35 -2.58 -10.15
N ILE A 70 -13.13 -3.09 -9.87
CA ILE A 70 -12.95 -4.20 -8.92
C ILE A 70 -13.15 -3.78 -7.46
N ILE A 71 -12.84 -2.53 -7.08
CA ILE A 71 -13.23 -1.99 -5.76
C ILE A 71 -14.75 -1.89 -5.62
N THR A 72 -15.44 -1.54 -6.71
CA THR A 72 -16.90 -1.36 -6.71
C THR A 72 -17.65 -2.71 -6.68
N GLU A 73 -17.15 -3.71 -7.38
CA GLU A 73 -17.71 -5.07 -7.45
C GLU A 73 -16.55 -6.09 -7.46
N PRO A 74 -16.05 -6.49 -6.28
CA PRO A 74 -15.07 -7.56 -6.12
C PRO A 74 -15.50 -8.85 -6.83
N SER A 75 -14.55 -9.51 -7.49
CA SER A 75 -14.81 -10.77 -8.19
C SER A 75 -13.53 -11.47 -8.65
N ASP A 76 -13.41 -12.74 -8.29
CA ASP A 76 -12.36 -13.66 -8.73
C ASP A 76 -12.31 -13.74 -10.26
N SER A 77 -13.47 -13.76 -10.92
CA SER A 77 -13.51 -13.82 -12.39
C SER A 77 -12.98 -12.56 -13.06
N ILE A 78 -13.09 -11.41 -12.39
CA ILE A 78 -12.54 -10.14 -12.89
C ILE A 78 -11.02 -10.15 -12.69
N TYR A 79 -10.55 -10.61 -11.53
CA TYR A 79 -9.13 -10.80 -11.25
C TYR A 79 -8.46 -11.74 -12.27
N ASP A 80 -9.04 -12.92 -12.52
CA ASP A 80 -8.55 -13.90 -13.50
C ASP A 80 -8.36 -13.30 -14.90
N ALA A 81 -9.29 -12.42 -15.28
CA ALA A 81 -9.23 -11.73 -16.56
C ALA A 81 -8.15 -10.63 -16.60
N MET A 82 -7.80 -10.07 -15.44
CA MET A 82 -6.88 -8.93 -15.30
C MET A 82 -5.42 -9.34 -15.10
N ILE A 83 -5.14 -10.40 -14.34
CA ILE A 83 -3.78 -10.76 -13.88
C ILE A 83 -2.77 -10.84 -15.03
N ARG A 84 -3.05 -11.66 -16.06
CA ARG A 84 -2.12 -11.84 -17.19
C ARG A 84 -1.94 -10.57 -18.02
N PRO A 85 -3.01 -9.84 -18.42
CA PRO A 85 -2.85 -8.53 -19.06
C PRO A 85 -2.03 -7.54 -18.25
N LEU A 86 -2.24 -7.45 -16.95
CA LEU A 86 -1.54 -6.48 -16.09
C LEU A 86 -0.05 -6.82 -15.96
N LYS A 87 0.31 -8.06 -15.64
CA LYS A 87 1.71 -8.51 -15.65
C LYS A 87 2.37 -8.23 -17.01
N GLY A 88 1.67 -8.52 -18.11
CA GLY A 88 2.16 -8.21 -19.45
C GLY A 88 2.42 -6.73 -19.71
N ILE A 89 1.53 -5.83 -19.25
CA ILE A 89 1.71 -4.37 -19.39
C ILE A 89 2.88 -3.89 -18.55
N ILE A 90 3.03 -4.40 -17.31
CA ILE A 90 4.13 -4.05 -16.42
C ILE A 90 5.47 -4.45 -17.06
N SER A 91 5.57 -5.66 -17.62
CA SER A 91 6.83 -6.18 -18.17
C SER A 91 7.17 -5.72 -19.59
N SER A 92 6.28 -5.04 -20.31
CA SER A 92 6.51 -4.74 -21.74
C SER A 92 6.16 -3.32 -22.18
N SER A 93 5.72 -2.45 -21.27
CA SER A 93 5.40 -1.07 -21.60
C SER A 93 6.69 -0.24 -21.66
N GLU A 94 6.82 0.63 -22.66
CA GLU A 94 7.93 1.61 -22.71
C GLU A 94 7.65 2.86 -21.84
N SER A 95 6.41 3.00 -21.36
CA SER A 95 5.98 4.14 -20.55
C SER A 95 5.94 3.80 -19.07
N SER A 96 6.81 4.45 -18.30
CA SER A 96 6.84 4.40 -16.84
C SER A 96 5.48 4.70 -16.19
N SER A 97 4.78 5.72 -16.70
CA SER A 97 3.47 6.10 -16.18
C SER A 97 2.41 5.01 -16.35
N VAL A 98 2.50 4.24 -17.44
CA VAL A 98 1.62 3.09 -17.71
C VAL A 98 2.02 1.91 -16.82
N MET A 99 3.31 1.65 -16.64
CA MET A 99 3.81 0.60 -15.74
C MET A 99 3.33 0.86 -14.31
N VAL A 100 3.52 2.07 -13.79
CA VAL A 100 3.05 2.49 -12.46
C VAL A 100 1.53 2.31 -12.32
N ALA A 101 0.74 2.76 -13.31
CA ALA A 101 -0.71 2.57 -13.29
C ALA A 101 -1.10 1.09 -13.28
N ALA A 102 -0.38 0.24 -14.02
CA ALA A 102 -0.64 -1.20 -14.09
C ALA A 102 -0.24 -1.90 -12.79
N THR A 103 0.89 -1.52 -12.18
CA THR A 103 1.35 -2.00 -10.88
C THR A 103 0.30 -1.75 -9.80
N HIS A 104 -0.17 -0.49 -9.65
CA HIS A 104 -1.24 -0.17 -8.71
C HIS A 104 -2.55 -0.90 -9.02
N THR A 105 -2.88 -1.07 -10.30
CA THR A 105 -4.08 -1.81 -10.70
C THR A 105 -3.99 -3.29 -10.34
N LEU A 106 -2.81 -3.90 -10.47
CA LEU A 106 -2.58 -5.29 -10.10
C LEU A 106 -2.66 -5.50 -8.59
N GLY A 107 -2.12 -4.58 -7.79
CA GLY A 107 -2.19 -4.67 -6.33
C GLY A 107 -3.64 -4.53 -5.83
N ILE A 108 -4.39 -3.56 -6.35
CA ILE A 108 -5.82 -3.42 -6.09
C ILE A 108 -6.60 -4.66 -6.54
N ALA A 109 -6.33 -5.17 -7.75
CA ALA A 109 -7.02 -6.35 -8.24
C ALA A 109 -6.74 -7.58 -7.39
N THR A 110 -5.51 -7.74 -6.90
CA THR A 110 -5.13 -8.86 -6.03
C THR A 110 -5.84 -8.74 -4.67
N PHE A 111 -5.80 -7.57 -4.05
CA PHE A 111 -6.42 -7.36 -2.74
C PHE A 111 -7.95 -7.51 -2.76
N TYR A 112 -8.61 -6.94 -3.77
CA TYR A 112 -10.08 -6.95 -3.90
C TYR A 112 -10.60 -8.06 -4.82
N GLY A 113 -9.71 -8.90 -5.34
CA GLY A 113 -10.05 -9.96 -6.30
C GLY A 113 -10.64 -11.20 -5.66
N GLY A 114 -10.61 -11.33 -4.34
CA GLY A 114 -11.09 -12.53 -3.64
C GLY A 114 -10.13 -13.72 -3.73
N VAL A 115 -8.87 -13.49 -4.14
CA VAL A 115 -7.86 -14.55 -4.26
C VAL A 115 -7.32 -14.98 -2.88
N GLY A 116 -6.78 -16.20 -2.83
CA GLY A 116 -6.15 -16.75 -1.63
C GLY A 116 -4.76 -16.17 -1.37
N LEU A 117 -4.25 -16.35 -0.16
CA LEU A 117 -2.93 -15.83 0.26
C LEU A 117 -1.78 -16.40 -0.57
N ASP A 118 -1.86 -17.65 -1.04
CA ASP A 118 -0.84 -18.23 -1.92
C ASP A 118 -0.70 -17.43 -3.23
N GLU A 119 -1.82 -17.07 -3.85
CA GLU A 119 -1.83 -16.27 -5.07
C GLU A 119 -1.43 -14.81 -4.79
N THR A 120 -1.82 -14.26 -3.63
CA THR A 120 -1.30 -12.96 -3.18
C THR A 120 0.22 -12.97 -3.04
N GLN A 121 0.79 -14.05 -2.49
CA GLN A 121 2.24 -14.22 -2.36
C GLN A 121 2.92 -14.26 -3.73
N GLU A 122 2.38 -14.96 -4.72
CA GLU A 122 2.92 -14.97 -6.09
C GLU A 122 2.96 -13.57 -6.75
N ILE A 123 2.03 -12.68 -6.38
CA ILE A 123 2.04 -11.29 -6.83
C ILE A 123 3.06 -10.46 -6.04
N MET A 124 3.20 -10.71 -4.74
CA MET A 124 4.22 -10.09 -3.92
C MET A 124 5.63 -10.46 -4.38
N ASP A 125 5.89 -11.72 -4.73
CA ASP A 125 7.18 -12.19 -5.26
C ASP A 125 7.49 -11.50 -6.59
N PHE A 126 6.48 -11.31 -7.45
CA PHE A 126 6.64 -10.54 -8.68
C PHE A 126 7.00 -9.07 -8.42
N TYR A 127 6.43 -8.44 -7.40
CA TYR A 127 6.86 -7.09 -7.00
C TYR A 127 8.25 -7.08 -6.38
N LEU A 128 8.60 -8.10 -5.60
CA LEU A 128 9.93 -8.22 -5.00
C LEU A 128 11.01 -8.33 -6.07
N GLU A 129 10.80 -9.12 -7.12
CA GLU A 129 11.72 -9.21 -8.27
C GLU A 129 11.94 -7.85 -8.96
N ILE A 130 10.91 -6.99 -9.04
CA ILE A 130 11.04 -5.62 -9.55
C ILE A 130 11.89 -4.76 -8.60
N ILE A 131 11.73 -4.94 -7.29
CA ILE A 131 12.40 -4.16 -6.26
C ILE A 131 13.89 -4.53 -6.18
N GLU A 132 14.21 -5.82 -6.11
CA GLU A 132 15.58 -6.32 -6.04
C GLU A 132 16.40 -6.00 -7.28
N SER A 133 15.73 -5.97 -8.44
CA SER A 133 16.39 -5.68 -9.71
C SER A 133 16.42 -4.19 -10.06
N ASP A 134 16.00 -3.28 -9.19
CA ASP A 134 15.88 -1.84 -9.50
C ASP A 134 15.10 -1.58 -10.81
N GLY A 135 14.03 -2.36 -11.02
CA GLY A 135 13.18 -2.29 -12.22
C GLY A 135 13.71 -3.02 -13.45
N HIS A 136 14.90 -3.63 -13.42
CA HIS A 136 15.47 -4.33 -14.58
C HIS A 136 14.64 -5.53 -15.04
N SER A 137 13.98 -6.25 -14.12
CA SER A 137 13.12 -7.40 -14.46
C SER A 137 11.93 -7.07 -15.37
N VAL A 138 11.57 -5.78 -15.47
CA VAL A 138 10.45 -5.27 -16.26
C VAL A 138 10.87 -4.21 -17.28
N GLU A 139 12.15 -4.21 -17.68
CA GLU A 139 12.72 -3.27 -18.65
C GLU A 139 12.63 -1.78 -18.22
N ALA A 140 12.51 -1.51 -16.91
CA ALA A 140 12.40 -0.17 -16.32
C ALA A 140 13.59 0.15 -15.40
N ALA A 141 14.80 -0.22 -15.84
CA ALA A 141 16.05 -0.04 -15.10
C ALA A 141 16.20 1.40 -14.57
N ASP A 142 16.50 1.52 -13.28
CA ASP A 142 16.69 2.78 -12.55
C ASP A 142 15.46 3.72 -12.54
N ASP A 143 14.26 3.21 -12.85
CA ASP A 143 13.03 4.01 -12.75
C ASP A 143 12.45 3.96 -11.34
N GLY A 144 12.81 4.96 -10.53
CA GLY A 144 12.34 5.11 -9.16
C GLY A 144 10.82 5.15 -9.01
N ASN A 145 10.04 5.55 -10.03
CA ASN A 145 8.59 5.53 -9.93
C ASN A 145 8.03 4.10 -9.99
N VAL A 146 8.60 3.27 -10.87
CA VAL A 146 8.19 1.86 -11.02
C VAL A 146 8.56 1.06 -9.78
N VAL A 147 9.79 1.24 -9.27
CA VAL A 147 10.25 0.59 -8.02
C VAL A 147 9.41 1.06 -6.82
N ALA A 148 9.15 2.36 -6.69
CA ALA A 148 8.30 2.88 -5.62
C ALA A 148 6.86 2.33 -5.70
N ALA A 149 6.30 2.18 -6.90
CA ALA A 149 4.98 1.57 -7.07
C ALA A 149 4.98 0.10 -6.64
N ALA A 150 6.02 -0.67 -6.98
CA ALA A 150 6.17 -2.06 -6.56
C ALA A 150 6.29 -2.17 -5.03
N LEU A 151 7.12 -1.34 -4.38
CA LEU A 151 7.24 -1.28 -2.92
C LEU A 151 5.89 -0.98 -2.24
N GLN A 152 5.16 -0.01 -2.76
CA GLN A 152 3.86 0.39 -2.21
C GLN A 152 2.82 -0.71 -2.32
N GLU A 153 2.74 -1.41 -3.45
CA GLU A 153 1.80 -2.51 -3.62
C GLU A 153 2.23 -3.78 -2.87
N TRP A 154 3.53 -4.05 -2.76
CA TRP A 154 4.04 -5.12 -1.90
C TRP A 154 3.60 -4.91 -0.44
N GLY A 155 3.83 -3.72 0.11
CA GLY A 155 3.41 -3.39 1.48
C GLY A 155 1.90 -3.43 1.67
N PHE A 156 1.13 -2.99 0.67
CA PHE A 156 -0.33 -3.07 0.68
C PHE A 156 -0.83 -4.52 0.74
N LEU A 157 -0.28 -5.42 -0.09
CA LEU A 157 -0.66 -6.83 -0.09
C LEU A 157 -0.19 -7.57 1.18
N ALA A 158 0.99 -7.24 1.69
CA ALA A 158 1.50 -7.76 2.96
C ALA A 158 0.52 -7.52 4.12
N THR A 159 -0.33 -6.48 4.06
CA THR A 159 -1.36 -6.25 5.08
C THR A 159 -2.43 -7.34 5.18
N GLN A 160 -2.51 -8.28 4.23
CA GLN A 160 -3.44 -9.41 4.29
C GLN A 160 -2.94 -10.57 5.15
N PHE A 161 -1.65 -10.61 5.46
CA PHE A 161 -1.01 -11.67 6.25
C PHE A 161 -1.00 -11.31 7.73
N GLU A 162 -1.28 -12.25 8.64
CA GLU A 162 -1.22 -11.99 10.08
C GLU A 162 0.23 -11.89 10.58
N GLY A 163 1.08 -12.83 10.16
CA GLY A 163 2.53 -12.85 10.40
C GLY A 163 3.32 -13.15 9.12
N MET A 164 4.63 -12.90 9.15
CA MET A 164 5.52 -13.08 7.99
C MET A 164 6.88 -13.67 8.38
N GLU A 165 6.92 -14.55 9.39
CA GLU A 165 8.18 -15.16 9.86
C GLU A 165 8.92 -15.88 8.72
N ASP A 166 8.23 -16.76 8.00
CA ASP A 166 8.82 -17.60 6.94
C ASP A 166 9.17 -16.85 5.64
N THR A 167 8.64 -15.64 5.46
CA THR A 167 8.70 -14.91 4.18
C THR A 167 9.32 -13.52 4.29
N SER A 168 9.79 -13.10 5.47
CA SER A 168 10.30 -11.74 5.68
C SER A 168 11.78 -11.53 5.41
N GLU A 169 12.61 -12.59 5.38
CA GLU A 169 14.08 -12.45 5.26
C GLU A 169 14.47 -11.80 3.92
N GLU A 170 14.05 -12.36 2.78
CA GLU A 170 14.38 -11.86 1.43
C GLU A 170 13.81 -10.45 1.17
N PRO A 171 12.51 -10.14 1.44
CA PRO A 171 12.01 -8.77 1.36
C PRO A 171 12.76 -7.78 2.24
N MET A 172 13.15 -8.19 3.45
CA MET A 172 13.88 -7.30 4.37
C MET A 172 15.27 -6.95 3.82
N GLU A 173 15.98 -7.92 3.21
CA GLU A 173 17.25 -7.66 2.51
C GLU A 173 17.06 -6.61 1.41
N ALA A 174 16.08 -6.82 0.54
CA ALA A 174 15.76 -5.90 -0.55
C ALA A 174 15.40 -4.49 -0.04
N PHE A 175 14.57 -4.37 1.01
CA PHE A 175 14.17 -3.06 1.52
C PHE A 175 15.32 -2.30 2.17
N VAL A 176 16.22 -3.00 2.86
CA VAL A 176 17.42 -2.37 3.45
C VAL A 176 18.33 -1.82 2.37
N GLU A 177 18.53 -2.54 1.28
CA GLU A 177 19.29 -2.06 0.12
C GLU A 177 18.64 -0.81 -0.50
N GLN A 178 17.31 -0.82 -0.65
CA GLN A 178 16.57 0.31 -1.22
C GLN A 178 16.61 1.60 -0.37
N LEU A 179 16.99 1.54 0.92
CA LEU A 179 17.23 2.74 1.73
C LEU A 179 18.39 3.60 1.21
N GLU A 180 19.29 3.01 0.41
CA GLU A 180 20.43 3.73 -0.19
C GLU A 180 20.04 4.51 -1.44
N SER A 181 18.87 4.25 -2.02
CA SER A 181 18.37 4.85 -3.26
C SER A 181 18.43 6.39 -3.27
N SER A 182 18.57 6.94 -4.48
CA SER A 182 18.55 8.38 -4.71
C SER A 182 17.12 8.95 -4.82
N ASP A 183 16.12 8.09 -5.05
CA ASP A 183 14.72 8.48 -5.15
C ASP A 183 14.07 8.45 -3.77
N ALA A 184 13.55 9.61 -3.31
CA ALA A 184 12.93 9.71 -2.00
C ALA A 184 11.68 8.85 -1.86
N SER A 185 10.92 8.60 -2.93
CA SER A 185 9.72 7.78 -2.92
C SER A 185 10.05 6.31 -2.70
N VAL A 186 11.14 5.84 -3.32
CA VAL A 186 11.69 4.48 -3.12
C VAL A 186 12.13 4.32 -1.66
N VAL A 187 12.97 5.24 -1.18
CA VAL A 187 13.50 5.21 0.19
C VAL A 187 12.36 5.23 1.22
N ILE A 188 11.35 6.10 1.04
CA ILE A 188 10.19 6.15 1.94
C ILE A 188 9.40 4.83 1.89
N ALA A 189 9.03 4.34 0.70
CA ALA A 189 8.23 3.12 0.59
C ALA A 189 8.94 1.89 1.16
N ALA A 190 10.25 1.77 0.97
CA ALA A 190 11.07 0.73 1.60
C ALA A 190 11.06 0.85 3.13
N GLY A 191 11.23 2.05 3.66
CA GLY A 191 11.17 2.30 5.10
C GLY A 191 9.79 1.99 5.71
N GLU A 192 8.70 2.32 5.02
CA GLU A 192 7.33 1.97 5.45
C GLU A 192 7.14 0.44 5.48
N ASN A 193 7.64 -0.29 4.48
CA ASN A 193 7.59 -1.76 4.47
C ASN A 193 8.43 -2.39 5.59
N ILE A 194 9.60 -1.82 5.90
CA ILE A 194 10.42 -2.24 7.06
C ILE A 194 9.60 -2.06 8.34
N ALA A 195 8.98 -0.91 8.54
CA ALA A 195 8.16 -0.65 9.72
C ALA A 195 6.96 -1.61 9.81
N LEU A 196 6.32 -1.94 8.68
CA LEU A 196 5.27 -2.95 8.61
C LEU A 196 5.76 -4.34 9.04
N LEU A 197 6.95 -4.75 8.61
CA LEU A 197 7.53 -6.06 9.01
C LEU A 197 7.84 -6.11 10.50
N PHE A 198 8.37 -5.02 11.08
CA PHE A 198 8.56 -4.91 12.54
C PHE A 198 7.22 -4.96 13.28
N GLU A 199 6.20 -4.24 12.81
CA GLU A 199 4.85 -4.32 13.38
C GLU A 199 4.30 -5.75 13.36
N LYS A 200 4.47 -6.47 12.24
CA LYS A 200 4.01 -7.87 12.07
C LYS A 200 4.80 -8.90 12.86
N SER A 201 6.00 -8.54 13.34
CA SER A 201 6.78 -9.42 14.21
C SER A 201 6.27 -9.48 15.63
N TRP A 202 5.17 -8.79 15.94
CA TRP A 202 4.50 -8.77 17.22
C TRP A 202 3.02 -9.06 17.04
N SER A 203 2.43 -9.78 17.98
CA SER A 203 0.99 -9.96 18.04
C SER A 203 0.51 -9.92 19.49
N GLU A 204 -0.80 -9.87 19.68
CA GLU A 204 -1.40 -10.04 21.00
C GLU A 204 -1.05 -11.44 21.54
N LEU A 205 -0.85 -11.52 22.85
CA LEU A 205 -0.67 -12.75 23.62
C LEU A 205 -2.01 -13.46 23.72
N GLU A 206 -2.06 -14.72 23.28
CA GLU A 206 -3.28 -15.51 23.30
C GLU A 206 -3.55 -16.07 24.72
N GLU A 207 -4.82 -16.42 25.03
CA GLU A 207 -5.22 -16.87 26.38
C GLU A 207 -4.53 -18.17 26.84
N ASP A 208 -4.07 -18.98 25.89
CA ASP A 208 -3.37 -20.26 26.08
C ASP A 208 -1.84 -20.15 26.01
N GLU A 209 -1.29 -18.95 25.80
CA GLU A 209 0.15 -18.69 25.78
C GLU A 209 0.63 -18.21 27.15
N GLU A 210 1.69 -18.83 27.66
CA GLU A 210 2.38 -18.30 28.83
C GLU A 210 3.27 -17.13 28.40
N PRO A 211 3.22 -15.98 29.09
CA PRO A 211 4.10 -14.87 28.75
C PRO A 211 5.55 -15.34 28.94
N GLU A 212 6.32 -15.36 27.86
CA GLU A 212 7.76 -15.59 27.96
C GLU A 212 8.33 -14.53 28.92
N HIS A 213 9.04 -14.97 29.95
CA HIS A 213 9.78 -14.09 30.84
C HIS A 213 10.79 -13.31 30.00
N GLN A 214 10.47 -12.06 29.69
CA GLN A 214 11.44 -11.11 29.15
C GLN A 214 12.43 -10.84 30.29
N ASP A 215 13.60 -11.49 30.26
CA ASP A 215 14.74 -11.30 31.17
C ASP A 215 15.41 -9.92 30.95
N ASP A 216 14.63 -8.84 30.82
CA ASP A 216 15.14 -7.47 30.74
C ASP A 216 14.72 -6.73 32.03
N GLU A 217 15.43 -7.03 33.12
CA GLU A 217 15.29 -6.39 34.44
C GLU A 217 15.69 -4.89 34.47
N ASP A 218 16.00 -4.24 33.33
CA ASP A 218 16.61 -2.90 33.32
C ASP A 218 15.80 -1.77 32.63
N ASP A 219 14.65 -2.04 32.00
CA ASP A 219 13.82 -0.98 31.39
C ASP A 219 12.54 -0.68 32.19
N GLU A 220 12.72 -0.17 33.41
CA GLU A 220 11.66 0.55 34.17
C GLU A 220 11.36 1.95 33.59
N GLU A 221 11.92 2.33 32.43
CA GLU A 221 11.66 3.61 31.77
C GLU A 221 10.47 3.49 30.79
N GLU A 222 9.31 3.99 31.23
CA GLU A 222 8.05 4.10 30.47
C GLU A 222 7.48 2.76 29.95
N ALA A 223 6.82 1.99 30.83
CA ALA A 223 5.99 0.86 30.42
C ALA A 223 5.03 1.28 29.29
N ASP A 224 5.38 0.92 28.06
CA ASP A 224 4.65 1.31 26.86
C ASP A 224 3.25 0.71 26.91
N PRO A 225 2.18 1.53 27.04
CA PRO A 225 0.83 0.99 27.15
C PRO A 225 0.44 0.12 25.96
N THR A 226 1.01 0.36 24.77
CA THR A 226 0.76 -0.42 23.56
C THR A 226 1.50 -1.76 23.52
N ALA A 227 2.54 -1.95 24.34
CA ALA A 227 3.25 -3.22 24.44
C ALA A 227 2.60 -4.20 25.43
N LYS A 228 1.66 -3.73 26.26
CA LYS A 228 1.01 -4.58 27.26
C LYS A 228 0.18 -5.67 26.57
N GLY A 229 0.55 -6.93 26.80
CA GLY A 229 -0.12 -8.08 26.19
C GLY A 229 0.28 -8.33 24.75
N MET A 230 1.39 -7.75 24.28
CA MET A 230 2.00 -8.08 22.98
C MET A 230 3.23 -8.97 23.20
N ILE A 231 3.44 -9.94 22.31
CA ILE A 231 4.60 -10.83 22.33
C ILE A 231 5.34 -10.77 20.99
N LYS A 232 6.67 -10.80 21.03
CA LYS A 232 7.52 -10.87 19.84
C LYS A 232 7.47 -12.29 19.28
N ARG A 233 7.09 -12.43 18.01
CA ARG A 233 6.94 -13.72 17.32
C ARG A 233 8.23 -14.16 16.63
N TYR A 234 8.94 -13.23 15.99
CA TYR A 234 10.18 -13.52 15.28
C TYR A 234 11.11 -12.31 15.24
N THR A 235 12.37 -12.53 14.85
CA THR A 235 13.33 -11.45 14.62
C THR A 235 13.36 -11.09 13.14
N VAL A 236 12.88 -9.89 12.80
CA VAL A 236 12.81 -9.39 11.42
C VAL A 236 14.18 -9.24 10.78
N TRP A 237 15.15 -8.68 11.52
CA TRP A 237 16.46 -8.36 10.97
C TRP A 237 17.58 -8.54 11.99
N ARG A 238 18.60 -9.33 11.64
CA ARG A 238 19.71 -9.64 12.56
C ARG A 238 20.62 -8.45 12.85
N GLN A 239 20.75 -7.51 11.91
CA GLN A 239 21.66 -6.36 12.03
C GLN A 239 20.92 -5.08 12.46
N GLU A 240 20.04 -5.20 13.46
CA GLU A 240 19.15 -4.12 13.92
C GLU A 240 19.89 -2.82 14.27
N HIS A 241 21.08 -2.90 14.88
CA HIS A 241 21.90 -1.73 15.21
C HIS A 241 22.32 -0.92 13.97
N GLN A 242 22.70 -1.60 12.88
CA GLN A 242 23.09 -0.93 11.64
C GLN A 242 21.87 -0.32 10.97
N LEU A 243 20.75 -1.03 10.98
CA LEU A 243 19.47 -0.52 10.48
C LEU A 243 19.06 0.76 11.23
N LYS A 244 19.05 0.75 12.57
CA LYS A 244 18.74 1.93 13.39
C LYS A 244 19.66 3.12 13.07
N HIS A 245 20.95 2.88 12.86
CA HIS A 245 21.89 3.93 12.45
C HIS A 245 21.51 4.53 11.08
N THR A 246 21.21 3.69 10.09
CA THR A 246 20.77 4.13 8.76
C THR A 246 19.45 4.92 8.82
N LEU A 247 18.46 4.41 9.55
CA LEU A 247 17.17 5.09 9.73
C LEU A 247 17.31 6.43 10.45
N SER A 248 18.17 6.51 11.48
CA SER A 248 18.48 7.75 12.19
C SER A 248 19.16 8.78 11.28
N ALA A 249 20.10 8.36 10.43
CA ALA A 249 20.71 9.24 9.45
C ALA A 249 19.70 9.80 8.43
N LEU A 250 18.74 8.98 7.98
CA LEU A 250 17.65 9.39 7.09
C LEU A 250 16.64 10.33 7.80
N ALA A 251 16.33 10.07 9.07
CA ALA A 251 15.48 10.95 9.88
C ALA A 251 16.11 12.34 10.05
N GLN A 252 17.43 12.44 10.21
CA GLN A 252 18.15 13.71 10.26
C GLN A 252 18.33 14.36 8.87
N ALA A 253 18.06 13.60 7.80
CA ALA A 253 18.19 13.98 6.40
C ALA A 253 19.53 14.69 6.10
N HIS A 254 20.62 14.11 6.61
CA HIS A 254 21.97 14.64 6.47
C HIS A 254 22.56 14.22 5.11
N GLY A 255 23.26 15.13 4.42
CA GLY A 255 24.23 14.77 3.37
C GLY A 255 23.76 14.53 1.92
N LYS A 256 22.47 14.28 1.63
CA LYS A 256 22.01 14.11 0.23
C LYS A 256 21.54 15.45 -0.39
N ARG A 257 21.87 15.70 -1.67
CA ARG A 257 21.35 16.85 -2.47
C ARG A 257 19.89 16.60 -2.85
N ILE A 258 18.98 16.75 -1.90
CA ILE A 258 17.55 16.48 -2.07
C ILE A 258 16.76 17.79 -2.07
N SER A 259 15.60 17.81 -2.73
CA SER A 259 14.69 18.95 -2.66
C SER A 259 14.24 19.20 -1.22
N ARG A 260 13.86 20.46 -0.93
CA ARG A 260 13.35 20.82 0.41
C ARG A 260 12.07 20.06 0.78
N LYS A 261 11.25 19.72 -0.22
CA LYS A 261 10.00 18.97 -0.03
C LYS A 261 10.33 17.56 0.44
N ASP A 262 11.14 16.84 -0.32
CA ASP A 262 11.43 15.44 0.00
C ASP A 262 12.28 15.33 1.27
N LYS A 263 13.13 16.32 1.58
CA LYS A 263 13.81 16.40 2.89
C LYS A 263 12.82 16.40 4.06
N LYS A 264 11.72 17.16 3.95
CA LYS A 264 10.70 17.24 4.99
C LYS A 264 9.93 15.93 5.09
N GLU A 265 9.57 15.33 3.96
CA GLU A 265 8.87 14.06 3.89
C GLU A 265 9.73 12.94 4.51
N LEU A 266 10.98 12.79 4.08
CA LEU A 266 11.96 11.87 4.65
C LEU A 266 12.12 12.03 6.16
N HIS A 267 12.42 13.25 6.64
CA HIS A 267 12.55 13.49 8.08
C HIS A 267 11.30 13.03 8.85
N SER A 268 10.11 13.37 8.34
CA SER A 268 8.87 13.06 9.02
C SER A 268 8.52 11.57 8.98
N SER A 269 8.83 10.86 7.89
CA SER A 269 8.56 9.43 7.76
C SER A 269 9.59 8.61 8.54
N PHE A 270 10.88 8.93 8.43
CA PHE A 270 11.95 8.16 9.08
C PHE A 270 12.02 8.35 10.59
N ALA A 271 11.48 9.45 11.13
CA ALA A 271 11.25 9.56 12.56
C ALA A 271 10.23 8.51 13.05
N ASP A 272 9.13 8.32 12.31
CA ASP A 272 8.09 7.34 12.65
C ASP A 272 8.58 5.89 12.42
N ILE A 273 9.32 5.65 11.32
CA ILE A 273 9.90 4.33 11.00
C ILE A 273 10.94 3.93 12.05
N LEU A 274 11.87 4.83 12.40
CA LEU A 274 12.86 4.55 13.44
C LEU A 274 12.19 4.23 14.78
N ASN A 275 11.17 5.02 15.15
CA ASN A 275 10.42 4.77 16.37
C ASN A 275 9.72 3.40 16.37
N THR A 276 9.23 2.95 15.21
CA THR A 276 8.63 1.61 15.07
C THR A 276 9.69 0.52 15.17
N VAL A 277 10.87 0.69 14.58
CA VAL A 277 11.96 -0.29 14.72
C VAL A 277 12.44 -0.41 16.17
N GLU A 278 12.41 0.69 16.94
CA GLU A 278 12.70 0.68 18.38
C GLU A 278 11.53 0.13 19.22
N HIS A 279 10.29 0.40 18.80
CA HIS A 279 9.07 0.06 19.51
C HIS A 279 7.97 -0.41 18.54
N PRO A 280 7.99 -1.69 18.14
CA PRO A 280 7.16 -2.17 17.03
C PRO A 280 5.64 -2.10 17.24
N THR A 281 5.19 -1.94 18.48
CA THR A 281 3.77 -1.91 18.84
C THR A 281 3.11 -0.54 18.68
N ARG A 282 3.88 0.55 18.54
CA ARG A 282 3.42 1.95 18.59
C ARG A 282 2.82 2.47 17.28
N GLY A 283 3.21 1.90 16.14
CA GLY A 283 2.75 2.30 14.82
C GLY A 283 3.17 3.73 14.41
N PRO A 284 2.64 4.25 13.29
CA PRO A 284 3.06 5.54 12.75
C PRO A 284 2.56 6.73 13.59
N ARG A 285 3.32 7.84 13.58
CA ARG A 285 2.96 9.13 14.22
C ARG A 285 2.67 9.05 15.72
N TYR A 286 3.27 8.09 16.43
CA TYR A 286 3.07 7.91 17.86
C TYR A 286 3.56 9.12 18.67
N SER A 287 2.90 9.41 19.79
CA SER A 287 3.25 10.50 20.69
C SER A 287 3.07 10.12 22.15
N ASN A 288 4.18 10.20 22.90
CA ASN A 288 4.21 10.01 24.36
C ASN A 288 3.65 11.22 25.14
N ALA A 289 3.17 12.27 24.45
CA ALA A 289 2.55 13.40 25.13
C ALA A 289 1.34 12.91 25.92
N ILE A 290 1.20 13.35 27.17
CA ILE A 290 0.11 12.94 28.06
C ILE A 290 -1.02 13.96 27.99
N ASP A 291 -2.26 13.48 27.81
CA ASP A 291 -3.45 14.30 27.91
C ASP A 291 -3.75 14.63 29.39
N GLN A 292 -3.88 15.92 29.70
CA GLN A 292 -3.99 16.42 31.07
C GLN A 292 -5.30 16.02 31.78
N TYR A 293 -6.33 15.61 31.03
CA TYR A 293 -7.64 15.25 31.57
C TYR A 293 -7.82 13.75 31.74
N THR A 294 -7.28 12.96 30.81
CA THR A 294 -7.42 11.50 30.79
C THR A 294 -6.21 10.79 31.39
N ASN A 295 -5.08 11.50 31.55
CA ASN A 295 -3.79 10.97 32.00
C ASN A 295 -3.29 9.79 31.15
N LYS A 296 -3.70 9.72 29.88
CA LYS A 296 -3.25 8.74 28.88
C LYS A 296 -2.35 9.43 27.85
N ALA A 297 -1.45 8.66 27.24
CA ALA A 297 -0.69 9.13 26.08
C ALA A 297 -1.62 9.41 24.89
N TYR A 298 -1.28 10.38 24.05
CA TYR A 298 -2.05 10.71 22.83
C TYR A 298 -2.06 9.56 21.81
N GLY A 299 -1.07 8.65 21.86
CA GLY A 299 -0.93 7.57 20.88
C GLY A 299 -0.63 8.11 19.49
N SER A 300 -1.14 7.46 18.44
CA SER A 300 -0.98 8.00 17.08
C SER A 300 -1.72 9.33 16.91
N ARG A 301 -1.00 10.32 16.39
CA ARG A 301 -1.54 11.64 16.06
C ARG A 301 -2.13 11.69 14.65
N MET A 302 -2.08 10.60 13.90
CA MET A 302 -2.59 10.55 12.54
C MET A 302 -4.07 10.21 12.55
N VAL A 303 -4.93 11.23 12.48
CA VAL A 303 -6.38 11.05 12.48
C VAL A 303 -6.98 11.45 11.14
N ILE A 304 -7.92 10.64 10.66
CA ILE A 304 -8.70 10.91 9.45
C ILE A 304 -10.13 11.15 9.83
N HIS A 305 -10.71 12.23 9.31
CA HIS A 305 -12.13 12.52 9.46
C HIS A 305 -12.94 11.90 8.32
N ILE A 306 -13.93 11.10 8.68
CA ILE A 306 -14.85 10.45 7.75
C ILE A 306 -16.27 10.79 8.18
N GLY A 307 -16.88 11.73 7.46
CA GLY A 307 -18.18 12.30 7.83
C GLY A 307 -18.15 12.91 9.23
N LYS A 308 -18.88 12.30 10.17
CA LYS A 308 -18.94 12.70 11.58
C LYS A 308 -17.99 11.93 12.49
N ASN A 309 -17.35 10.88 11.97
CA ASN A 309 -16.47 10.01 12.72
C ASN A 309 -15.00 10.39 12.44
N SER A 310 -14.12 9.96 13.35
CA SER A 310 -12.68 10.05 13.18
C SER A 310 -12.07 8.68 13.38
N MET A 311 -11.08 8.34 12.55
CA MET A 311 -10.31 7.11 12.66
C MET A 311 -8.84 7.45 12.89
N SER A 312 -8.25 6.85 13.91
CA SER A 312 -6.81 6.88 14.14
C SER A 312 -6.09 5.89 13.22
N ILE A 313 -4.98 6.32 12.64
CA ILE A 313 -4.02 5.49 11.90
C ILE A 313 -2.86 5.23 12.83
N ASP A 314 -3.05 4.25 13.69
CA ASP A 314 -2.16 3.80 14.77
C ASP A 314 -1.39 2.53 14.43
N LYS A 315 -1.58 1.99 13.22
CA LYS A 315 -0.88 0.82 12.69
C LYS A 315 -0.43 1.06 11.26
N TRP A 316 0.71 0.48 10.90
CA TRP A 316 1.28 0.55 9.55
C TRP A 316 0.37 -0.14 8.54
N TRP A 317 -0.26 -1.27 8.89
CA TRP A 317 -1.23 -1.91 7.99
C TRP A 317 -2.39 -0.96 7.64
N LYS A 318 -2.87 -0.14 8.60
CA LYS A 318 -3.91 0.87 8.34
C LYS A 318 -3.40 1.93 7.38
N LEU A 319 -2.14 2.37 7.54
CA LEU A 319 -1.53 3.37 6.68
C LEU A 319 -1.38 2.87 5.23
N HIS A 320 -0.87 1.65 5.02
CA HIS A 320 -0.71 1.07 3.67
C HIS A 320 -2.07 0.93 2.95
N ARG A 321 -3.08 0.38 3.64
CA ARG A 321 -4.43 0.24 3.05
C ARG A 321 -5.07 1.60 2.74
N LEU A 322 -4.90 2.57 3.63
CA LEU A 322 -5.36 3.93 3.40
C LEU A 322 -4.69 4.59 2.19
N GLN A 323 -3.36 4.49 2.08
CA GLN A 323 -2.61 5.07 0.96
C GLN A 323 -3.08 4.46 -0.37
N SER A 324 -3.26 3.14 -0.42
CA SER A 324 -3.80 2.44 -1.60
C SER A 324 -5.20 2.92 -1.97
N LEU A 325 -6.12 2.97 -1.01
CA LEU A 325 -7.48 3.48 -1.19
C LEU A 325 -7.51 4.94 -1.65
N ARG A 326 -6.68 5.82 -1.06
CA ARG A 326 -6.59 7.23 -1.46
C ARG A 326 -6.00 7.38 -2.86
N ARG A 327 -5.06 6.53 -3.27
CA ARG A 327 -4.50 6.53 -4.62
C ARG A 327 -5.57 6.18 -5.66
N ALA A 328 -6.37 5.14 -5.38
CA ALA A 328 -7.43 4.67 -6.26
C ALA A 328 -8.64 5.62 -6.32
N LEU A 329 -9.20 5.94 -5.15
CA LEU A 329 -10.48 6.63 -4.99
C LEU A 329 -10.33 8.15 -4.89
N GLN A 330 -9.15 8.68 -4.61
CA GLN A 330 -8.86 10.11 -4.56
C GLN A 330 -9.91 10.88 -3.71
N GLY A 331 -10.51 11.96 -4.25
CA GLY A 331 -11.54 12.72 -3.56
C GLY A 331 -12.86 11.95 -3.31
N GLY A 332 -13.03 10.78 -3.93
CA GLY A 332 -14.17 9.88 -3.72
C GLY A 332 -14.03 8.94 -2.53
N PHE A 333 -12.87 8.90 -1.86
CA PHE A 333 -12.61 7.99 -0.73
C PHE A 333 -13.70 8.04 0.34
N ILE A 334 -14.14 9.24 0.75
CA ILE A 334 -15.14 9.40 1.82
C ILE A 334 -16.48 8.78 1.41
N VAL A 335 -16.93 9.01 0.17
CA VAL A 335 -18.20 8.47 -0.34
C VAL A 335 -18.16 6.94 -0.34
N HIS A 336 -17.08 6.35 -0.82
CA HIS A 336 -16.92 4.90 -0.81
C HIS A 336 -16.77 4.34 0.59
N TYR A 337 -16.11 5.04 1.50
CA TYR A 337 -16.02 4.57 2.88
C TYR A 337 -17.39 4.50 3.56
N GLU A 338 -18.28 5.46 3.27
CA GLU A 338 -19.64 5.48 3.84
C GLU A 338 -20.59 4.49 3.15
N ASP A 339 -20.47 4.31 1.82
CA ASP A 339 -21.46 3.56 1.02
C ASP A 339 -20.99 2.17 0.56
N ASN A 340 -19.68 1.92 0.49
CA ASN A 340 -19.10 0.68 -0.02
C ASN A 340 -18.52 -0.18 1.11
N GLN A 341 -19.23 -1.24 1.48
CA GLN A 341 -18.84 -2.16 2.55
C GLN A 341 -17.43 -2.72 2.38
N VAL A 342 -17.01 -2.99 1.14
CA VAL A 342 -15.67 -3.52 0.81
C VAL A 342 -14.57 -2.55 1.25
N VAL A 343 -14.79 -1.25 1.02
CA VAL A 343 -13.86 -0.19 1.40
C VAL A 343 -13.88 0.02 2.91
N PHE A 344 -15.04 -0.06 3.54
CA PHE A 344 -15.17 -0.01 5.00
C PHE A 344 -14.43 -1.16 5.69
N ASP A 345 -14.65 -2.40 5.24
CA ASP A 345 -14.02 -3.61 5.79
C ASP A 345 -12.50 -3.64 5.59
N SER A 346 -12.01 -2.95 4.55
CA SER A 346 -10.57 -2.84 4.30
C SER A 346 -9.86 -1.95 5.32
N LEU A 347 -10.58 -1.00 5.92
CA LEU A 347 -10.04 -0.06 6.89
C LEU A 347 -11.06 0.24 7.99
N PRO A 348 -11.43 -0.75 8.81
CA PRO A 348 -12.53 -0.62 9.76
C PRO A 348 -12.16 0.37 10.88
N VAL A 349 -13.14 1.19 11.29
CA VAL A 349 -13.00 1.99 12.52
C VAL A 349 -13.01 1.01 13.70
N MET A 350 -11.83 0.70 14.23
CA MET A 350 -11.73 0.05 15.52
C MET A 350 -12.25 1.05 16.56
N LEU A 351 -13.31 0.69 17.28
CA LEU A 351 -13.74 1.44 18.45
C LEU A 351 -12.86 0.95 19.61
N ASP A 352 -11.97 1.81 20.10
CA ASP A 352 -11.14 1.57 21.28
C ASP A 352 -11.96 1.42 22.57
#